data_AF-A0A127BA09-F1
#
_entry.id   AF-A0A127BA09-F1
#
_cell.length_a   1.000
_cell.length_b   1.000
_cell.length_c   1.000
_cell.angle_alpha   90.00
_cell.angle_beta   90.00
_cell.angle_gamma   90.00
#
_symmetry.space_group_name_H-M   'P 1'
#
loop_
_entity.id
_entity.type
_entity.pdbx_description
1 polymer ?
#
loop_
_entity_poly.entity_id
_entity_poly.type
_entity_poly.pdbx_seq_one_letter_code
_entity_poly.pdbx_strand_id
1 'polypeptide(L)'
;MRRLLGFFVLGFLTITGFQIIFQISDGKIHLEGYLKEPFVVIMLLLFIAFSWWDYFIFEILSTRLTGLMLAFIFGTIEGLFNAIPFLTVFWIFTTLLLFGKEKEAYYLTLLGIPVAFFNSYMHPDAAAFIWGVFGLMIGYTENAIIEEMAEGDIDLATFYFFTLGPLGFIPYSLQEALGHLLYAKRENEKMYYPVAPALYTAFILPFYLVMIHYKELPVWMTGIIGSPNFWGRAMLLAFAAIFFGIVFSPEGMLKFVHYLTLILIGEGLAYKHLNNVLSENRLIIALITVFVILTFIELIFLSGKLHYHGYSTVNPYILRWVSLGLAIWGLAQLFPYFQGIASPDVLKDAGILEALLLTLYLILLKRDYGGLSAYDVANGALGTALLSLTLAYFYPSLRTLI
;
A
#
# COMPACT_ATOMS: atom_id res chain seq x y z
N MET A 1 14.07 -21.40 13.35
CA MET A 1 14.49 -21.62 11.95
C MET A 1 13.83 -20.63 11.00
N ARG A 2 12.48 -20.50 10.92
CA ARG A 2 11.80 -19.54 10.02
C ARG A 2 12.29 -18.10 10.19
N ARG A 3 12.11 -17.50 11.37
CA ARG A 3 12.62 -16.14 11.67
C ARG A 3 14.11 -15.95 11.38
N LEU A 4 14.94 -16.99 11.53
CA LEU A 4 16.36 -16.90 11.18
C LEU A 4 16.55 -16.78 9.66
N LEU A 5 15.83 -17.57 8.87
CA LEU A 5 15.79 -17.42 7.41
C LEU A 5 15.23 -16.04 7.02
N GLY A 6 14.11 -15.64 7.61
CA GLY A 6 13.51 -14.32 7.43
C GLY A 6 14.48 -13.19 7.77
N PHE A 7 15.28 -13.29 8.83
CA PHE A 7 16.32 -12.31 9.17
C PHE A 7 17.35 -12.15 8.05
N PHE A 8 17.82 -13.25 7.46
CA PHE A 8 18.78 -13.20 6.36
C PHE A 8 18.15 -12.65 5.07
N VAL A 9 16.90 -13.04 4.77
CA VAL A 9 16.16 -12.49 3.62
C VAL A 9 15.95 -10.99 3.80
N LEU A 10 15.43 -10.55 4.93
CA LEU A 10 15.23 -9.13 5.23
C LEU A 10 16.56 -8.35 5.21
N GLY A 11 17.64 -8.95 5.73
CA GLY A 11 19.00 -8.40 5.65
C GLY A 11 19.47 -8.20 4.20
N PHE A 12 19.31 -9.21 3.35
CA PHE A 12 19.60 -9.11 1.92
C PHE A 12 18.81 -7.97 1.27
N LEU A 13 17.49 -7.94 1.48
CA LEU A 13 16.61 -6.95 0.87
C LEU A 13 16.91 -5.52 1.39
N THR A 14 17.34 -5.40 2.64
CA THR A 14 17.80 -4.12 3.22
C THR A 14 19.04 -3.62 2.49
N ILE A 15 20.02 -4.49 2.23
CA ILE A 15 21.22 -4.11 1.46
C ILE A 15 20.81 -3.72 0.04
N THR A 16 19.90 -4.47 -0.61
CA THR A 16 19.32 -4.09 -1.90
C THR A 16 18.68 -2.71 -1.86
N GLY A 17 17.88 -2.41 -0.83
CA GLY A 17 17.27 -1.10 -0.66
C GLY A 17 18.31 0.02 -0.54
N PHE A 18 19.39 -0.19 0.23
CA PHE A 18 20.48 0.78 0.30
C PHE A 18 21.24 0.93 -1.03
N GLN A 19 21.43 -0.14 -1.79
CA GLN A 19 22.03 -0.06 -3.12
C GLN A 19 21.20 0.81 -4.06
N ILE A 20 19.86 0.68 -4.01
CA ILE A 20 18.95 1.55 -4.77
C ILE A 20 19.15 3.01 -4.37
N ILE A 21 19.23 3.31 -3.07
CA ILE A 21 19.49 4.66 -2.56
C ILE A 21 20.83 5.20 -3.08
N PHE A 22 21.88 4.39 -3.06
CA PHE A 22 23.18 4.80 -3.58
C PHE A 22 23.17 5.00 -5.09
N GLN A 23 22.46 4.17 -5.86
CA GLN A 23 22.30 4.38 -7.30
C GLN A 23 21.58 5.69 -7.63
N ILE A 24 20.60 6.10 -6.82
CA ILE A 24 19.95 7.41 -6.93
C ILE A 24 20.96 8.52 -6.59
N SER A 25 21.65 8.41 -5.45
CA SER A 25 22.62 9.41 -4.99
C SER A 25 23.82 9.59 -5.93
N ASP A 26 24.25 8.52 -6.59
CA ASP A 26 25.36 8.51 -7.56
C ASP A 26 24.92 9.01 -8.95
N GLY A 27 23.62 9.30 -9.16
CA GLY A 27 23.07 9.68 -10.46
C GLY A 27 23.02 8.54 -11.48
N LYS A 28 22.97 7.28 -11.04
CA LYS A 28 22.73 6.13 -11.95
C LYS A 28 21.24 5.94 -12.23
N ILE A 29 20.40 6.29 -11.27
CA ILE A 29 18.94 6.34 -11.41
C ILE A 29 18.54 7.81 -11.32
N HIS A 30 17.94 8.31 -12.40
CA HIS A 30 17.47 9.69 -12.48
C HIS A 30 15.96 9.74 -12.55
N LEU A 31 15.34 10.45 -11.60
CA LEU A 31 13.91 10.66 -11.57
C LEU A 31 13.62 12.14 -11.89
N GLU A 32 12.97 12.40 -13.02
CA GLU A 32 12.62 13.76 -13.43
C GLU A 32 11.64 14.39 -12.43
N GLY A 33 12.04 15.54 -11.88
CA GLY A 33 11.25 16.31 -10.94
C GLY A 33 12.08 16.79 -9.75
N TYR A 34 11.96 18.08 -9.43
CA TYR A 34 12.58 18.64 -8.23
C TYR A 34 12.06 17.88 -7.00
N LEU A 35 12.96 17.24 -6.24
CA LEU A 35 12.70 16.48 -5.00
C LEU A 35 12.16 15.05 -5.14
N LYS A 36 12.01 14.52 -6.36
CA LYS A 36 11.51 13.14 -6.56
C LYS A 36 12.48 12.07 -6.03
N GLU A 37 13.76 12.25 -6.30
CA GLU A 37 14.84 11.38 -5.80
C GLU A 37 14.92 11.37 -4.26
N PRO A 38 15.03 12.52 -3.56
CA PRO A 38 14.95 12.58 -2.10
C PRO A 38 13.69 11.93 -1.50
N PHE A 39 12.53 12.10 -2.14
CA PHE A 39 11.28 11.51 -1.69
C PHE A 39 11.32 9.98 -1.74
N VAL A 40 11.73 9.41 -2.88
CA VAL A 40 11.88 7.95 -3.06
C VAL A 40 12.88 7.37 -2.07
N VAL A 41 13.99 8.07 -1.81
CA VAL A 41 14.97 7.68 -0.78
C VAL A 41 14.34 7.61 0.60
N ILE A 42 13.59 8.63 1.02
CA ILE A 42 12.93 8.66 2.32
C ILE A 42 11.91 7.53 2.43
N MET A 43 11.08 7.31 1.41
CA MET A 43 10.12 6.21 1.40
C MET A 43 10.81 4.87 1.58
N LEU A 44 11.90 4.62 0.85
CA LEU A 44 12.61 3.35 0.95
C LEU A 44 13.23 3.15 2.34
N LEU A 45 13.80 4.21 2.93
CA LEU A 45 14.28 4.19 4.31
C LEU A 45 13.16 3.87 5.31
N LEU A 46 11.96 4.40 5.10
CA LEU A 46 10.81 4.14 5.95
C LEU A 46 10.31 2.70 5.81
N PHE A 47 10.20 2.16 4.60
CA PHE A 47 9.85 0.76 4.40
C PHE A 47 10.85 -0.18 5.07
N ILE A 48 12.16 0.10 4.97
CA ILE A 48 13.21 -0.65 5.67
C ILE A 48 13.02 -0.53 7.19
N ALA A 49 12.86 0.70 7.70
CA ALA A 49 12.74 0.95 9.13
C ALA A 49 11.51 0.26 9.75
N PHE A 50 10.33 0.39 9.11
CA PHE A 50 9.11 -0.27 9.57
C PHE A 50 9.21 -1.79 9.49
N SER A 51 9.85 -2.33 8.45
CA SER A 51 10.06 -3.79 8.32
C SER A 51 10.91 -4.34 9.46
N TRP A 52 12.01 -3.67 9.82
CA TRP A 52 12.84 -4.09 10.94
C TRP A 52 12.18 -3.86 12.29
N TRP A 53 11.50 -2.73 12.46
CA TRP A 53 10.77 -2.40 13.68
C TRP A 53 9.72 -3.48 13.98
N ASP A 54 8.85 -3.79 13.02
CA ASP A 54 7.83 -4.82 13.14
C ASP A 54 8.45 -6.23 13.28
N TYR A 55 9.52 -6.54 12.55
CA TYR A 55 10.22 -7.82 12.70
C TYR A 55 10.72 -8.09 14.13
N PHE A 56 11.20 -7.05 14.83
CA PHE A 56 11.72 -7.18 16.19
C PHE A 56 10.65 -7.01 17.28
N ILE A 57 9.78 -6.01 17.12
CA ILE A 57 8.85 -5.55 18.16
C ILE A 57 7.44 -6.13 17.96
N PHE A 58 7.11 -6.58 16.75
CA PHE A 58 5.77 -7.12 16.41
C PHE A 58 4.65 -6.11 16.64
N GLU A 59 4.99 -4.83 16.51
CA GLU A 59 4.10 -3.70 16.71
C GLU A 59 4.51 -2.62 15.71
N ILE A 60 3.53 -2.00 15.06
CA ILE A 60 3.76 -0.78 14.28
C ILE A 60 3.05 0.34 15.00
N LEU A 61 3.80 1.42 15.26
CA LEU A 61 3.24 2.62 15.88
C LEU A 61 2.32 3.32 14.88
N SER A 62 1.05 2.93 14.86
CA SER A 62 0.03 3.38 13.90
C SER A 62 0.01 4.90 13.78
N THR A 63 0.10 5.62 14.89
CA THR A 63 0.12 7.09 14.93
C THR A 63 1.21 7.73 14.07
N ARG A 64 2.39 7.08 13.95
CA ARG A 64 3.49 7.54 13.09
C ARG A 64 3.23 7.23 11.63
N LEU A 65 2.70 6.05 11.33
CA LEU A 65 2.42 5.62 9.95
C LEU A 65 1.24 6.40 9.37
N THR A 66 0.19 6.63 10.17
CA THR A 66 -0.91 7.52 9.84
C THR A 66 -0.37 8.92 9.53
N GLY A 67 0.38 9.57 10.42
CA GLY A 67 0.92 10.92 10.19
C GLY A 67 1.72 11.06 8.89
N LEU A 68 2.45 10.01 8.53
CA LEU A 68 3.25 9.90 7.33
C LEU A 68 2.38 9.74 6.07
N MET A 69 1.35 8.90 6.15
CA MET A 69 0.30 8.80 5.13
C MET A 69 -0.41 10.15 4.94
N LEU A 70 -0.72 10.88 6.01
CA LEU A 70 -1.37 12.20 5.92
C LEU A 70 -0.52 13.17 5.10
N ALA A 71 0.77 13.26 5.43
CA ALA A 71 1.69 14.12 4.71
C ALA A 71 1.76 13.80 3.22
N PHE A 72 1.71 12.52 2.88
CA PHE A 72 1.74 12.04 1.51
C PHE A 72 0.44 12.28 0.76
N ILE A 73 -0.71 12.09 1.40
CA ILE A 73 -2.03 12.45 0.86
C ILE A 73 -2.09 13.96 0.58
N PHE A 74 -1.70 14.80 1.54
CA PHE A 74 -1.61 16.25 1.37
C PHE A 74 -0.61 16.67 0.29
N GLY A 75 0.45 15.89 0.11
CA GLY A 75 1.38 16.01 -1.00
C GLY A 75 0.77 15.85 -2.39
N THR A 76 -0.39 15.22 -2.47
CA THR A 76 -1.11 14.89 -3.72
C THR A 76 -2.45 15.61 -3.86
N ILE A 77 -2.68 16.65 -3.05
CA ILE A 77 -3.95 17.37 -2.95
C ILE A 77 -4.43 17.98 -4.28
N GLU A 78 -3.50 18.29 -5.19
CA GLU A 78 -3.77 18.81 -6.53
C GLU A 78 -4.61 17.82 -7.38
N GLY A 79 -4.45 16.51 -7.16
CA GLY A 79 -5.25 15.46 -7.82
C GLY A 79 -6.61 15.20 -7.17
N LEU A 80 -6.94 15.85 -6.05
CA LEU A 80 -8.15 15.53 -5.28
C LEU A 80 -9.44 15.79 -6.04
N PHE A 81 -9.54 16.90 -6.77
CA PHE A 81 -10.76 17.23 -7.53
C PHE A 81 -11.07 16.17 -8.59
N ASN A 82 -10.02 15.56 -9.16
CA ASN A 82 -10.14 14.49 -10.14
C ASN A 82 -10.45 13.12 -9.49
N ALA A 83 -10.23 12.99 -8.18
CA ALA A 83 -10.56 11.81 -7.38
C ALA A 83 -11.99 11.82 -6.79
N ILE A 84 -12.79 12.88 -7.01
CA ILE A 84 -14.17 12.99 -6.48
C ILE A 84 -15.05 11.75 -6.75
N PRO A 85 -15.03 11.14 -7.95
CA PRO A 85 -15.82 9.94 -8.20
C PRO A 85 -15.46 8.79 -7.26
N PHE A 86 -14.16 8.56 -7.05
CA PHE A 86 -13.70 7.51 -6.14
C PHE A 86 -13.90 7.88 -4.66
N LEU A 87 -13.72 9.15 -4.29
CA LEU A 87 -14.04 9.65 -2.95
C LEU A 87 -15.51 9.43 -2.59
N THR A 88 -16.42 9.55 -3.56
CA THR A 88 -17.85 9.26 -3.35
C THR A 88 -18.05 7.79 -2.98
N VAL A 89 -17.38 6.86 -3.67
CA VAL A 89 -17.39 5.43 -3.32
C VAL A 89 -16.85 5.21 -1.91
N PHE A 90 -15.71 5.82 -1.59
CA PHE A 90 -15.11 5.73 -0.26
C PHE A 90 -16.03 6.26 0.85
N TRP A 91 -16.71 7.40 0.65
CA TRP A 91 -17.64 7.95 1.63
C TRP A 91 -18.87 7.06 1.84
N ILE A 92 -19.40 6.46 0.77
CA ILE A 92 -20.49 5.48 0.89
C ILE A 92 -19.98 4.27 1.70
N PHE A 93 -18.76 3.79 1.42
CA PHE A 93 -18.14 2.70 2.17
C PHE A 93 -18.01 3.01 3.66
N THR A 94 -17.43 4.15 4.03
CA THR A 94 -17.28 4.53 5.44
C THR A 94 -18.63 4.69 6.13
N THR A 95 -19.62 5.23 5.43
CA THR A 95 -20.98 5.37 5.94
C THR A 95 -21.60 4.01 6.23
N LEU A 96 -21.47 3.05 5.31
CA LEU A 96 -21.97 1.69 5.49
C LEU A 96 -21.30 1.00 6.69
N LEU A 97 -19.98 1.14 6.84
CA LEU A 97 -19.25 0.62 8.00
C LEU A 97 -19.77 1.17 9.34
N LEU A 98 -19.97 2.48 9.44
CA LEU A 98 -20.47 3.12 10.67
C LEU A 98 -21.87 2.65 11.08
N PHE A 99 -22.68 2.26 10.10
CA PHE A 99 -24.03 1.73 10.31
C PHE A 99 -24.05 0.20 10.43
N GLY A 100 -22.89 -0.47 10.52
CA GLY A 100 -22.80 -1.93 10.66
C GLY A 100 -23.25 -2.71 9.42
N LYS A 101 -23.28 -2.06 8.25
CA LYS A 101 -23.60 -2.69 6.95
C LYS A 101 -22.34 -3.26 6.30
N GLU A 102 -21.69 -4.18 7.00
CA GLU A 102 -20.38 -4.72 6.65
C GLU A 102 -20.39 -5.51 5.34
N LYS A 103 -21.47 -6.25 5.05
CA LYS A 103 -21.59 -6.99 3.77
C LYS A 103 -21.62 -6.04 2.58
N GLU A 104 -22.39 -4.97 2.68
CA GLU A 104 -22.49 -3.94 1.66
C GLU A 104 -21.18 -3.17 1.51
N ALA A 105 -20.50 -2.84 2.61
CA ALA A 105 -19.18 -2.23 2.59
C ALA A 105 -18.12 -3.14 1.93
N TYR A 106 -18.17 -4.46 2.18
CA TYR A 106 -17.31 -5.44 1.51
C TYR A 106 -17.54 -5.50 0.00
N TYR A 107 -18.80 -5.58 -0.45
CA TYR A 107 -19.10 -5.55 -1.89
C TYR A 107 -18.73 -4.22 -2.54
N LEU A 108 -18.88 -3.11 -1.81
CA LEU A 108 -18.43 -1.81 -2.29
C LEU A 108 -16.91 -1.73 -2.40
N THR A 109 -16.17 -2.47 -1.56
CA THR A 109 -14.71 -2.61 -1.68
C THR A 109 -14.33 -3.30 -2.99
N LEU A 110 -15.00 -4.42 -3.30
CA LEU A 110 -14.82 -5.12 -4.58
C LEU A 110 -15.21 -4.26 -5.79
N LEU A 111 -16.30 -3.49 -5.70
CA LEU A 111 -16.71 -2.55 -6.74
C LEU A 111 -15.75 -1.35 -6.85
N GLY A 112 -15.10 -0.96 -5.76
CA GLY A 112 -14.12 0.11 -5.76
C GLY A 112 -12.90 -0.20 -6.61
N ILE A 113 -12.57 -1.48 -6.83
CA ILE A 113 -11.47 -1.90 -7.71
C ILE A 113 -11.65 -1.36 -9.13
N PRO A 114 -12.70 -1.74 -9.89
CA PRO A 114 -12.88 -1.23 -11.25
C PRO A 114 -13.08 0.29 -11.29
N VAL A 115 -13.67 0.89 -10.26
CA VAL A 115 -13.81 2.36 -10.17
C VAL A 115 -12.45 3.03 -10.00
N ALA A 116 -11.57 2.50 -9.14
CA ALA A 116 -10.21 3.00 -8.93
C ALA A 116 -9.37 2.89 -10.20
N PHE A 117 -9.45 1.76 -10.91
CA PHE A 117 -8.81 1.58 -12.23
C PHE A 117 -9.30 2.62 -13.23
N PHE A 118 -10.62 2.74 -13.40
CA PHE A 118 -11.19 3.66 -14.37
C PHE A 118 -10.87 5.12 -14.03
N ASN A 119 -11.03 5.53 -12.77
CA ASN A 119 -10.79 6.91 -12.35
C ASN A 119 -9.30 7.28 -12.45
N SER A 120 -8.39 6.39 -12.05
CA SER A 120 -6.94 6.60 -12.20
C SER A 120 -6.50 6.62 -13.66
N TYR A 121 -7.10 5.79 -14.51
CA TYR A 121 -6.84 5.80 -15.96
C TYR A 121 -7.26 7.11 -16.61
N MET A 122 -8.44 7.63 -16.26
CA MET A 122 -8.97 8.89 -16.79
C MET A 122 -8.24 10.12 -16.22
N HIS A 123 -7.75 10.03 -14.99
CA HIS A 123 -7.06 11.11 -14.29
C HIS A 123 -5.76 10.61 -13.64
N PRO A 124 -4.67 10.43 -14.42
CA PRO A 124 -3.43 9.87 -13.93
C PRO A 124 -2.75 10.71 -12.84
N ASP A 125 -3.00 12.01 -12.80
CA ASP A 125 -2.57 12.95 -11.77
C ASP A 125 -3.18 12.68 -10.39
N ALA A 126 -4.36 12.04 -10.36
CA ALA A 126 -5.06 11.64 -9.14
C ALA A 126 -4.75 10.20 -8.70
N ALA A 127 -4.03 9.42 -9.51
CA ALA A 127 -3.87 7.98 -9.33
C ALA A 127 -3.32 7.60 -7.94
N ALA A 128 -2.25 8.26 -7.48
CA ALA A 128 -1.65 7.96 -6.18
C ALA A 128 -2.62 8.21 -5.01
N PHE A 129 -3.41 9.29 -5.09
CA PHE A 129 -4.45 9.59 -4.10
C PHE A 129 -5.57 8.54 -4.14
N ILE A 130 -6.08 8.21 -5.32
CA ILE A 130 -7.13 7.19 -5.52
C ILE A 130 -6.71 5.85 -4.93
N TRP A 131 -5.50 5.38 -5.27
CA TRP A 131 -5.00 4.10 -4.77
C TRP A 131 -4.67 4.15 -3.28
N GLY A 132 -4.18 5.28 -2.75
CA GLY A 132 -4.03 5.45 -1.30
C GLY A 132 -5.37 5.31 -0.56
N VAL A 133 -6.42 6.01 -1.03
CA VAL A 133 -7.76 5.89 -0.44
C VAL A 133 -8.34 4.49 -0.63
N PHE A 134 -8.04 3.82 -1.74
CA PHE A 134 -8.42 2.42 -1.93
C PHE A 134 -7.71 1.49 -0.93
N GLY A 135 -6.42 1.73 -0.67
CA GLY A 135 -5.66 1.01 0.35
C GLY A 135 -6.25 1.18 1.75
N LEU A 136 -6.78 2.36 2.10
CA LEU A 136 -7.56 2.55 3.33
C LEU A 136 -8.80 1.66 3.33
N MET A 137 -9.53 1.61 2.21
CA MET A 137 -10.76 0.82 2.09
C MET A 137 -10.49 -0.69 2.26
N ILE A 138 -9.42 -1.21 1.64
CA ILE A 138 -8.94 -2.58 1.87
C ILE A 138 -8.55 -2.78 3.33
N GLY A 139 -7.75 -1.87 3.90
CA GLY A 139 -7.31 -1.94 5.29
C GLY A 139 -8.47 -2.05 6.27
N TYR A 140 -9.47 -1.18 6.16
CA TYR A 140 -10.68 -1.24 6.98
C TYR A 140 -11.51 -2.50 6.74
N THR A 141 -11.54 -3.00 5.51
CA THR A 141 -12.24 -4.26 5.21
C THR A 141 -11.58 -5.43 5.93
N GLU A 142 -10.26 -5.53 5.86
CA GLU A 142 -9.51 -6.59 6.56
C GLU A 142 -9.62 -6.45 8.08
N ASN A 143 -9.49 -5.23 8.59
CA ASN A 143 -9.47 -4.98 10.04
C ASN A 143 -10.85 -5.08 10.70
N ALA A 144 -11.89 -4.51 10.09
CA ALA A 144 -13.21 -4.33 10.71
C ALA A 144 -14.29 -5.29 10.18
N ILE A 145 -14.13 -5.86 8.98
CA ILE A 145 -15.14 -6.77 8.39
C ILE A 145 -14.67 -8.23 8.43
N ILE A 146 -13.42 -8.47 8.00
CA ILE A 146 -12.81 -9.80 8.02
C ILE A 146 -12.23 -10.10 9.41
N GLU A 147 -11.79 -9.06 10.12
CA GLU A 147 -11.17 -9.10 11.44
C GLU A 147 -9.85 -9.89 11.48
N GLU A 148 -9.10 -9.81 10.39
CA GLU A 148 -7.78 -10.40 10.29
C GLU A 148 -6.72 -9.40 10.74
N MET A 149 -6.45 -9.40 12.04
CA MET A 149 -5.54 -8.40 12.67
C MET A 149 -4.12 -8.39 12.10
N ALA A 150 -3.68 -9.47 11.44
CA ALA A 150 -2.38 -9.51 10.77
C ALA A 150 -2.43 -8.93 9.34
N GLU A 151 -3.54 -9.03 8.62
CA GLU A 151 -3.63 -8.54 7.24
C GLU A 151 -4.24 -7.13 7.16
N GLY A 152 -4.93 -6.71 8.23
CA GLY A 152 -5.63 -5.44 8.38
C GLY A 152 -4.82 -4.32 9.04
N ASP A 153 -3.50 -4.24 8.83
CA ASP A 153 -2.78 -2.99 9.14
C ASP A 153 -3.16 -1.94 8.08
N ILE A 154 -4.16 -1.13 8.47
CA ILE A 154 -4.83 -0.15 7.61
C ILE A 154 -3.82 0.84 7.02
N ASP A 155 -2.86 1.27 7.85
CA ASP A 155 -1.91 2.29 7.48
C ASP A 155 -0.87 1.69 6.50
N LEU A 156 -0.39 0.45 6.73
CA LEU A 156 0.55 -0.21 5.82
C LEU A 156 -0.06 -0.47 4.45
N ALA A 157 -1.26 -1.06 4.39
CA ALA A 157 -1.95 -1.33 3.13
C ALA A 157 -2.08 -0.05 2.30
N THR A 158 -2.54 1.03 2.93
CA THR A 158 -2.59 2.37 2.32
C THR A 158 -1.24 2.80 1.79
N PHE A 159 -0.18 2.64 2.58
CA PHE A 159 1.13 3.11 2.20
C PHE A 159 1.69 2.37 0.96
N TYR A 160 1.47 1.07 0.85
CA TYR A 160 1.86 0.29 -0.32
C TYR A 160 1.05 0.64 -1.58
N PHE A 161 -0.28 0.76 -1.47
CA PHE A 161 -1.13 1.14 -2.61
C PHE A 161 -0.91 2.58 -3.06
N PHE A 162 -0.66 3.50 -2.14
CA PHE A 162 -0.26 4.86 -2.47
C PHE A 162 1.05 4.87 -3.28
N THR A 163 2.02 4.06 -2.85
CA THR A 163 3.35 3.99 -3.47
C THR A 163 3.30 3.36 -4.87
N LEU A 164 2.68 2.19 -4.99
CA LEU A 164 2.71 1.37 -6.20
C LEU A 164 1.45 1.49 -7.07
N GLY A 165 0.45 2.27 -6.65
CA GLY A 165 -0.85 2.33 -7.32
C GLY A 165 -1.51 0.94 -7.37
N PRO A 166 -2.01 0.49 -8.52
CA PRO A 166 -2.62 -0.84 -8.64
C PRO A 166 -1.61 -1.98 -8.45
N LEU A 167 -0.30 -1.72 -8.63
CA LEU A 167 0.72 -2.74 -8.37
C LEU A 167 0.87 -3.05 -6.86
N GLY A 168 0.22 -2.27 -5.98
CA GLY A 168 0.08 -2.57 -4.56
C GLY A 168 -0.63 -3.90 -4.26
N PHE A 169 -1.42 -4.44 -5.20
CA PHE A 169 -1.99 -5.78 -5.09
C PHE A 169 -0.92 -6.89 -5.02
N ILE A 170 0.28 -6.67 -5.56
CA ILE A 170 1.38 -7.64 -5.51
C ILE A 170 1.82 -7.88 -4.06
N PRO A 171 2.34 -6.88 -3.32
CA PRO A 171 2.72 -7.10 -1.94
C PRO A 171 1.52 -7.50 -1.07
N TYR A 172 0.36 -6.87 -1.25
CA TYR A 172 -0.84 -7.18 -0.46
C TYR A 172 -1.28 -8.65 -0.61
N SER A 173 -1.31 -9.20 -1.82
CA SER A 173 -1.75 -10.59 -2.02
C SER A 173 -0.72 -11.61 -1.54
N LEU A 174 0.57 -11.29 -1.62
CA LEU A 174 1.66 -12.22 -1.32
C LEU A 174 2.14 -12.17 0.14
N GLN A 175 1.65 -11.21 0.93
CA GLN A 175 2.08 -11.00 2.32
C GLN A 175 1.84 -12.24 3.19
N GLU A 176 0.69 -12.91 3.05
CA GLU A 176 0.34 -14.10 3.84
C GLU A 176 1.34 -15.23 3.58
N ALA A 177 1.57 -15.53 2.31
CA ALA A 177 2.48 -16.58 1.89
C ALA A 177 3.92 -16.34 2.40
N LEU A 178 4.44 -15.14 2.17
CA LEU A 178 5.80 -14.76 2.56
C LEU A 178 5.95 -14.62 4.09
N GLY A 179 4.92 -14.09 4.75
CA GLY A 179 4.83 -13.96 6.20
C GLY A 179 4.92 -15.31 6.90
N HIS A 180 4.08 -16.27 6.49
CA HIS A 180 4.08 -17.62 7.06
C HIS A 180 5.36 -18.41 6.79
N LEU A 181 5.92 -18.25 5.59
CA LEU A 181 7.13 -18.92 5.15
C LEU A 181 8.38 -18.41 5.88
N LEU A 182 8.55 -17.09 5.96
CA LEU A 182 9.80 -16.47 6.39
C LEU A 182 9.76 -15.93 7.82
N TYR A 183 8.63 -15.38 8.26
CA TYR A 183 8.60 -14.51 9.45
C TYR A 183 7.72 -15.01 10.59
N ALA A 184 6.92 -16.05 10.34
CA ALA A 184 5.98 -16.54 11.34
C ALA A 184 6.60 -16.98 12.68
N LYS A 185 5.89 -16.63 13.75
CA LYS A 185 6.08 -17.04 15.13
C LYS A 185 4.83 -17.78 15.60
N ARG A 186 4.99 -18.76 16.48
CA ARG A 186 3.88 -19.46 17.13
C ARG A 186 3.76 -18.96 18.57
N GLU A 187 2.58 -18.46 18.93
CA GLU A 187 2.23 -18.03 20.29
C GLU A 187 0.84 -18.55 20.62
N ASN A 188 0.67 -19.17 21.79
CA ASN A 188 -0.63 -19.66 22.28
C ASN A 188 -1.42 -20.45 21.23
N GLU A 189 -0.76 -21.41 20.58
CA GLU A 189 -1.29 -22.27 19.50
C GLU A 189 -1.62 -21.56 18.18
N LYS A 190 -1.71 -20.22 18.17
CA LYS A 190 -1.91 -19.38 16.98
C LYS A 190 -0.58 -19.05 16.30
N MET A 191 -0.63 -18.87 14.99
CA MET A 191 0.51 -18.43 14.19
C MET A 191 0.32 -16.97 13.82
N TYR A 192 1.34 -16.16 14.08
CA TYR A 192 1.38 -14.74 13.75
C TYR A 192 2.63 -14.48 12.93
N TYR A 193 2.57 -13.54 12.00
CA TYR A 193 3.75 -13.05 11.29
C TYR A 193 3.76 -11.51 11.32
N PRO A 194 4.96 -10.89 11.35
CA PRO A 194 5.09 -9.45 11.20
C PRO A 194 4.81 -9.08 9.74
N VAL A 195 3.96 -8.09 9.56
CA VAL A 195 3.28 -7.74 8.30
C VAL A 195 4.19 -6.88 7.43
N ALA A 196 4.85 -5.88 8.02
CA ALA A 196 5.74 -4.99 7.30
C ALA A 196 6.88 -5.73 6.57
N PRO A 197 7.63 -6.67 7.20
CA PRO A 197 8.68 -7.39 6.48
C PRO A 197 8.13 -8.35 5.41
N ALA A 198 6.93 -8.89 5.58
CA ALA A 198 6.28 -9.72 4.57
C ALA A 198 5.91 -8.90 3.32
N LEU A 199 5.26 -7.75 3.53
CA LEU A 199 4.94 -6.79 2.46
C LEU A 199 6.21 -6.27 1.77
N TYR A 200 7.23 -5.91 2.54
CA TYR A 200 8.50 -5.39 2.00
C TYR A 200 9.21 -6.41 1.10
N THR A 201 9.13 -7.70 1.46
CA THR A 201 9.68 -8.80 0.68
C THR A 201 9.08 -8.88 -0.72
N ALA A 202 7.76 -8.72 -0.84
CA ALA A 202 7.08 -8.71 -2.14
C ALA A 202 7.11 -7.34 -2.84
N PHE A 203 7.46 -6.27 -2.13
CA PHE A 203 7.46 -4.90 -2.64
C PHE A 203 8.72 -4.52 -3.40
N ILE A 204 9.90 -4.91 -2.90
CA ILE A 204 11.17 -4.30 -3.33
C ILE A 204 11.45 -4.44 -4.82
N LEU A 205 11.11 -5.59 -5.42
CA LEU A 205 11.32 -5.83 -6.84
C LEU A 205 10.33 -5.06 -7.72
N PRO A 206 9.00 -5.15 -7.52
CA PRO A 206 8.05 -4.28 -8.22
C PRO A 206 8.39 -2.80 -8.09
N PHE A 207 8.74 -2.34 -6.88
CA PHE A 207 9.13 -0.95 -6.63
C PHE A 207 10.34 -0.52 -7.46
N TYR A 208 11.40 -1.35 -7.48
CA TYR A 208 12.58 -1.07 -8.27
C TYR A 208 12.25 -0.97 -9.76
N LEU A 209 11.53 -1.96 -10.30
CA LEU A 209 11.14 -1.98 -11.72
C LEU A 209 10.29 -0.76 -12.09
N VAL A 210 9.32 -0.39 -11.24
CA VAL A 210 8.53 0.83 -11.44
C VAL A 210 9.41 2.06 -11.44
N MET A 211 10.36 2.17 -10.53
CA MET A 211 11.25 3.32 -10.43
C MET A 211 12.17 3.47 -11.64
N ILE A 212 12.76 2.39 -12.16
CA ILE A 212 13.67 2.49 -13.31
C ILE A 212 12.93 2.63 -14.66
N HIS A 213 11.71 2.09 -14.76
CA HIS A 213 10.90 2.11 -15.99
C HIS A 213 9.66 3.02 -15.87
N TYR A 214 9.64 3.97 -14.92
CA TYR A 214 8.45 4.79 -14.65
C TYR A 214 7.95 5.59 -15.86
N LYS A 215 8.83 5.87 -16.83
CA LYS A 215 8.52 6.56 -18.08
C LYS A 215 7.89 5.64 -19.14
N GLU A 216 8.16 4.35 -19.07
CA GLU A 216 7.64 3.34 -19.99
C GLU A 216 6.29 2.79 -19.49
N LEU A 217 6.08 2.85 -18.18
CA LEU A 217 4.84 2.45 -17.54
C LEU A 217 3.77 3.55 -17.62
N PRO A 218 2.49 3.20 -17.81
CA PRO A 218 1.41 4.17 -17.71
C PRO A 218 1.39 4.84 -16.33
N VAL A 219 1.29 6.18 -16.28
CA VAL A 219 1.33 6.95 -15.02
C VAL A 219 0.34 6.42 -13.99
N TRP A 220 -0.87 6.06 -14.41
CA TRP A 220 -1.92 5.51 -13.54
C TRP A 220 -1.55 4.18 -12.86
N MET A 221 -0.54 3.46 -13.36
CA MET A 221 -0.01 2.21 -12.79
C MET A 221 1.16 2.40 -11.83
N THR A 222 1.79 3.57 -11.84
CA THR A 222 3.06 3.81 -11.12
C THR A 222 2.87 4.43 -9.75
N GLY A 223 1.60 4.59 -9.32
CA GLY A 223 1.24 5.20 -8.05
C GLY A 223 1.87 6.58 -7.90
N ILE A 224 2.54 6.77 -6.76
CA ILE A 224 3.21 8.01 -6.45
C ILE A 224 4.42 8.26 -7.35
N ILE A 225 5.10 7.22 -7.82
CA ILE A 225 6.37 7.36 -8.54
C ILE A 225 6.17 8.02 -9.91
N GLY A 226 5.06 7.81 -10.62
CA GLY A 226 4.81 8.54 -11.87
C GLY A 226 3.89 9.73 -11.74
N SER A 227 3.43 10.08 -10.54
CA SER A 227 2.54 11.24 -10.37
C SER A 227 3.26 12.55 -10.76
N PRO A 228 2.58 13.48 -11.44
CA PRO A 228 3.14 14.77 -11.84
C PRO A 228 3.18 15.81 -10.70
N ASN A 229 2.64 15.50 -9.52
CA ASN A 229 2.34 16.49 -8.47
C ASN A 229 3.58 16.96 -7.68
N PHE A 230 3.47 18.11 -7.03
CA PHE A 230 4.60 18.83 -6.42
C PHE A 230 5.08 18.23 -5.08
N TRP A 231 5.95 17.22 -5.18
CA TRP A 231 6.60 16.40 -4.14
C TRP A 231 7.15 17.12 -2.90
N GLY A 232 7.56 18.39 -3.04
CA GLY A 232 8.19 19.15 -1.97
C GLY A 232 7.30 19.44 -0.76
N ARG A 233 5.98 19.60 -0.97
CA ARG A 233 5.02 19.81 0.11
C ARG A 233 4.80 18.53 0.92
N ALA A 234 4.74 17.39 0.22
CA ALA A 234 4.64 16.06 0.81
C ALA A 234 5.84 15.76 1.72
N MET A 235 7.05 16.04 1.24
CA MET A 235 8.28 15.83 2.00
C MET A 235 8.36 16.72 3.25
N LEU A 236 8.04 18.01 3.14
CA LEU A 236 8.07 18.93 4.27
C LEU A 236 7.07 18.51 5.35
N LEU A 237 5.87 18.09 4.96
CA LEU A 237 4.84 17.58 5.86
C LEU A 237 5.20 16.21 6.44
N ALA A 238 5.87 15.34 5.68
CA ALA A 238 6.26 14.01 6.14
C ALA A 238 7.40 14.12 7.15
N PHE A 239 8.38 14.99 6.88
CA PHE A 239 9.41 15.36 7.85
C PHE A 239 8.79 15.98 9.10
N ALA A 240 7.84 16.92 8.96
CA ALA A 240 7.13 17.49 10.09
C ALA A 240 6.35 16.40 10.87
N ALA A 241 5.66 15.48 10.21
CA ALA A 241 4.91 14.41 10.86
C ALA A 241 5.81 13.39 11.59
N ILE A 242 6.96 13.05 11.01
CA ILE A 242 7.97 12.19 11.64
C ILE A 242 8.59 12.90 12.86
N PHE A 243 8.87 14.20 12.74
CA PHE A 243 9.51 15.00 13.80
C PHE A 243 8.53 15.41 14.92
N PHE A 244 7.25 15.61 14.58
CA PHE A 244 6.16 15.98 15.50
C PHE A 244 5.20 14.82 15.79
N GLY A 245 5.62 13.57 15.64
CA GLY A 245 4.82 12.33 15.77
C GLY A 245 4.21 12.04 17.16
N ILE A 246 3.82 13.08 17.90
CA ILE A 246 3.19 13.07 19.22
C ILE A 246 1.67 13.39 19.15
N VAL A 247 1.14 13.93 18.04
CA VAL A 247 -0.12 14.70 18.13
C VAL A 247 -1.43 13.93 17.87
N PHE A 248 -1.45 12.73 17.30
CA PHE A 248 -2.74 12.14 16.91
C PHE A 248 -3.08 10.85 17.65
N SER A 249 -4.05 10.95 18.56
CA SER A 249 -4.88 9.83 19.02
C SER A 249 -5.83 9.37 17.89
N PRO A 250 -6.48 8.19 18.00
CA PRO A 250 -7.53 7.76 17.07
C PRO A 250 -8.64 8.80 16.85
N GLU A 251 -8.95 9.62 17.86
CA GLU A 251 -9.90 10.75 17.76
C GLU A 251 -9.32 11.91 16.93
N GLY A 252 -8.00 12.04 16.91
CA GLY A 252 -7.25 12.93 16.03
C GLY A 252 -7.40 12.60 14.55
N MET A 253 -7.60 11.33 14.20
CA MET A 253 -7.85 10.88 12.82
C MET A 253 -9.23 11.27 12.31
N LEU A 254 -10.24 11.33 13.19
CA LEU A 254 -11.57 11.84 12.86
C LEU A 254 -11.58 13.36 12.68
N LYS A 255 -10.89 14.08 13.58
CA LYS A 255 -10.64 15.52 13.44
C LYS A 255 -9.82 15.84 12.20
N PHE A 256 -8.93 14.92 11.78
CA PHE A 256 -8.14 15.03 10.56
C PHE A 256 -8.99 15.01 9.29
N VAL A 257 -9.97 14.11 9.15
CA VAL A 257 -10.89 14.13 7.98
C VAL A 257 -11.63 15.47 7.90
N HIS A 258 -12.00 16.04 9.05
CA HIS A 258 -12.60 17.37 9.13
C HIS A 258 -11.64 18.50 8.73
N TYR A 259 -10.41 18.49 9.25
CA TYR A 259 -9.40 19.50 8.91
C TYR A 259 -8.94 19.40 7.46
N LEU A 260 -8.75 18.18 6.94
CA LEU A 260 -8.46 17.93 5.53
C LEU A 260 -9.58 18.56 4.69
N THR A 261 -10.84 18.33 5.02
CA THR A 261 -11.92 18.89 4.21
C THR A 261 -12.08 20.40 4.33
N LEU A 262 -11.81 21.00 5.49
CA LEU A 262 -11.69 22.45 5.66
C LEU A 262 -10.54 23.06 4.85
N ILE A 263 -9.40 22.36 4.76
CA ILE A 263 -8.25 22.79 3.96
C ILE A 263 -8.57 22.65 2.45
N LEU A 264 -9.26 21.59 2.03
CA LEU A 264 -9.73 21.41 0.66
C LEU A 264 -10.69 22.52 0.21
N ILE A 265 -11.55 22.98 1.13
CA ILE A 265 -12.37 24.16 0.95
C ILE A 265 -11.49 25.42 0.79
N GLY A 266 -10.49 25.58 1.65
CA GLY A 266 -9.54 26.70 1.62
C GLY A 266 -8.70 26.79 0.35
N GLU A 267 -8.17 25.67 -0.14
CA GLU A 267 -7.40 25.62 -1.38
C GLU A 267 -8.30 25.78 -2.62
N GLY A 268 -9.52 25.21 -2.61
CA GLY A 268 -10.52 25.49 -3.63
C GLY A 268 -10.89 26.98 -3.72
N LEU A 269 -10.95 27.67 -2.57
CA LEU A 269 -11.12 29.13 -2.48
C LEU A 269 -9.91 29.90 -3.06
N ALA A 270 -8.69 29.49 -2.74
CA ALA A 270 -7.46 30.11 -3.22
C ALA A 270 -7.27 29.94 -4.74
N TYR A 271 -7.54 28.74 -5.26
CA TYR A 271 -7.49 28.43 -6.69
C TYR A 271 -8.54 29.23 -7.49
N LYS A 272 -9.72 29.48 -6.91
CA LYS A 272 -10.74 30.37 -7.47
C LYS A 272 -10.26 31.83 -7.54
N HIS A 273 -9.63 32.35 -6.48
CA HIS A 273 -9.13 33.73 -6.45
C HIS A 273 -8.07 33.98 -7.52
N LEU A 274 -7.24 32.98 -7.82
CA LEU A 274 -6.19 33.05 -8.83
C LEU A 274 -6.69 32.90 -10.27
N ASN A 275 -7.73 32.10 -10.52
CA ASN A 275 -8.10 31.70 -11.89
C ASN A 275 -9.48 32.21 -12.39
N ASN A 276 -10.30 32.86 -11.56
CA ASN A 276 -11.56 33.54 -11.96
C ASN A 276 -12.57 32.66 -12.75
N VAL A 277 -12.59 31.34 -12.53
CA VAL A 277 -13.30 30.38 -13.39
C VAL A 277 -14.80 30.19 -13.03
N LEU A 278 -15.28 30.67 -11.87
CA LEU A 278 -16.66 30.43 -11.41
C LEU A 278 -17.31 31.70 -10.84
N SER A 279 -18.57 31.98 -11.20
CA SER A 279 -19.37 33.05 -10.60
C SER A 279 -19.55 32.82 -9.10
N GLU A 280 -19.47 33.88 -8.29
CA GLU A 280 -19.44 33.81 -6.81
C GLU A 280 -20.54 32.93 -6.23
N ASN A 281 -21.74 32.98 -6.80
CA ASN A 281 -22.91 32.24 -6.33
C ASN A 281 -22.77 30.71 -6.49
N ARG A 282 -22.11 30.20 -7.53
CA ARG A 282 -21.94 28.74 -7.73
C ARG A 282 -20.93 28.15 -6.76
N LEU A 283 -19.87 28.89 -6.44
CA LEU A 283 -18.93 28.48 -5.41
C LEU A 283 -19.58 28.49 -4.03
N ILE A 284 -20.33 29.54 -3.68
CA ILE A 284 -21.04 29.61 -2.40
C ILE A 284 -22.01 28.43 -2.25
N ILE A 285 -22.74 28.09 -3.31
CA ILE A 285 -23.61 26.89 -3.31
C ILE A 285 -22.78 25.62 -3.15
N ALA A 286 -21.69 25.43 -3.90
CA ALA A 286 -20.83 24.25 -3.75
C ALA A 286 -20.22 24.15 -2.35
N LEU A 287 -19.81 25.27 -1.74
CA LEU A 287 -19.26 25.33 -0.39
C LEU A 287 -20.32 25.06 0.68
N ILE A 288 -21.53 25.57 0.51
CA ILE A 288 -22.67 25.25 1.37
C ILE A 288 -23.02 23.77 1.22
N THR A 289 -23.03 23.23 -0.01
CA THR A 289 -23.30 21.81 -0.26
C THR A 289 -22.24 20.93 0.39
N VAL A 290 -20.96 21.25 0.24
CA VAL A 290 -19.86 20.52 0.88
C VAL A 290 -19.93 20.67 2.40
N PHE A 291 -20.14 21.87 2.93
CA PHE A 291 -20.30 22.10 4.37
C PHE A 291 -21.48 21.33 4.95
N VAL A 292 -22.63 21.30 4.26
CA VAL A 292 -23.83 20.55 4.66
C VAL A 292 -23.58 19.04 4.58
N ILE A 293 -22.93 18.56 3.51
CA ILE A 293 -22.54 17.15 3.38
C ILE A 293 -21.59 16.76 4.52
N LEU A 294 -20.62 17.60 4.86
CA LEU A 294 -19.67 17.34 5.93
C LEU A 294 -20.30 17.39 7.31
N THR A 295 -21.19 18.35 7.55
CA THR A 295 -21.94 18.42 8.81
C THR A 295 -22.87 17.20 8.95
N PHE A 296 -23.45 16.73 7.85
CA PHE A 296 -24.27 15.52 7.82
C PHE A 296 -23.45 14.26 8.04
N ILE A 297 -22.25 14.19 7.44
CA ILE A 297 -21.26 13.13 7.68
C ILE A 297 -20.83 13.16 9.16
N GLU A 298 -20.48 14.32 9.73
CA GLU A 298 -20.14 14.49 11.15
C GLU A 298 -21.26 14.02 12.07
N LEU A 299 -22.52 14.36 11.77
CA LEU A 299 -23.71 13.86 12.47
C LEU A 299 -23.88 12.34 12.37
N ILE A 300 -23.60 11.75 11.21
CA ILE A 300 -23.58 10.29 11.00
C ILE A 300 -22.46 9.63 11.82
N PHE A 301 -21.27 10.23 11.87
CA PHE A 301 -20.12 9.72 12.61
C PHE A 301 -20.26 9.86 14.12
N LEU A 302 -20.91 10.93 14.61
CA LEU A 302 -21.26 11.10 16.02
C LEU A 302 -22.34 10.10 16.50
N SER A 303 -23.11 9.53 15.57
CA SER A 303 -24.17 8.56 15.86
C SER A 303 -23.80 7.10 15.54
N GLY A 304 -22.85 6.86 14.64
CA GLY A 304 -22.34 5.54 14.27
C GLY A 304 -21.18 5.07 15.17
N LYS A 305 -21.02 3.76 15.30
CA LYS A 305 -19.89 3.13 15.99
C LYS A 305 -19.31 2.04 15.09
N LEU A 306 -17.98 1.95 15.02
CA LEU A 306 -17.31 0.77 14.46
C LEU A 306 -17.58 -0.39 15.40
N HIS A 307 -18.25 -1.42 14.89
CA HIS A 307 -18.54 -2.64 15.63
C HIS A 307 -17.45 -3.66 15.31
N TYR A 308 -16.94 -4.33 16.34
CA TYR A 308 -16.05 -5.49 16.20
C TYR A 308 -16.80 -6.70 16.74
N HIS A 309 -16.96 -7.71 15.91
CA HIS A 309 -17.70 -8.93 16.17
C HIS A 309 -16.83 -10.06 16.73
N GLY A 310 -15.51 -10.00 16.56
CA GLY A 310 -14.55 -11.05 16.92
C GLY A 310 -14.43 -12.16 15.87
N TYR A 311 -15.06 -12.00 14.70
CA TYR A 311 -15.06 -12.97 13.61
C TYR A 311 -15.46 -12.32 12.27
N SER A 312 -15.00 -12.90 11.16
CA SER A 312 -15.35 -12.43 9.82
C SER A 312 -16.87 -12.51 9.55
N THR A 313 -17.48 -11.40 9.13
CA THR A 313 -18.93 -11.34 8.81
C THR A 313 -19.26 -11.65 7.35
N VAL A 314 -18.22 -11.86 6.53
CA VAL A 314 -18.26 -12.18 5.10
C VAL A 314 -17.39 -13.39 4.79
N ASN A 315 -17.47 -13.88 3.56
CA ASN A 315 -16.48 -14.83 3.06
C ASN A 315 -15.28 -14.06 2.46
N PRO A 316 -14.08 -14.13 3.06
CA PRO A 316 -12.92 -13.37 2.61
C PRO A 316 -12.33 -13.92 1.29
N TYR A 317 -12.66 -15.15 0.89
CA TYR A 317 -12.05 -15.80 -0.27
C TYR A 317 -12.27 -15.02 -1.59
N ILE A 318 -13.37 -14.27 -1.73
CA ILE A 318 -13.62 -13.50 -2.95
C ILE A 318 -12.58 -12.39 -3.10
N LEU A 319 -12.39 -11.56 -2.08
CA LEU A 319 -11.38 -10.49 -2.08
C LEU A 319 -9.96 -11.06 -2.25
N ARG A 320 -9.65 -12.16 -1.55
CA ARG A 320 -8.37 -12.87 -1.67
C ARG A 320 -8.09 -13.33 -3.11
N TRP A 321 -9.05 -13.99 -3.77
CA TRP A 321 -8.90 -14.45 -5.17
C TRP A 321 -8.81 -13.28 -6.17
N VAL A 322 -9.63 -12.24 -5.98
CA VAL A 322 -9.58 -11.05 -6.84
C VAL A 322 -8.22 -10.37 -6.72
N SER A 323 -7.72 -10.21 -5.49
CA SER A 323 -6.42 -9.59 -5.23
C SER A 323 -5.29 -10.42 -5.83
N LEU A 324 -5.32 -11.75 -5.68
CA LEU A 324 -4.34 -12.63 -6.32
C LEU A 324 -4.37 -12.53 -7.85
N GLY A 325 -5.57 -12.46 -8.45
CA GLY A 325 -5.71 -12.24 -9.89
C GLY A 325 -5.10 -10.91 -10.34
N LEU A 326 -5.28 -9.85 -9.56
CA LEU A 326 -4.69 -8.53 -9.82
C LEU A 326 -3.17 -8.50 -9.58
N ALA A 327 -2.67 -9.27 -8.61
CA ALA A 327 -1.24 -9.46 -8.41
C ALA A 327 -0.60 -10.18 -9.60
N ILE A 328 -1.20 -11.26 -10.11
CA ILE A 328 -0.74 -11.97 -11.31
C ILE A 328 -0.77 -11.03 -12.52
N TRP A 329 -1.86 -10.27 -12.69
CA TRP A 329 -1.96 -9.27 -13.74
C TRP A 329 -0.83 -8.23 -13.63
N GLY A 330 -0.60 -7.67 -12.44
CA GLY A 330 0.47 -6.69 -12.20
C GLY A 330 1.86 -7.24 -12.49
N LEU A 331 2.14 -8.47 -12.05
CA LEU A 331 3.40 -9.17 -12.37
C LEU A 331 3.55 -9.40 -13.87
N ALA A 332 2.47 -9.74 -14.57
CA ALA A 332 2.49 -9.90 -16.03
C ALA A 332 2.77 -8.58 -16.76
N GLN A 333 2.26 -7.45 -16.24
CA GLN A 333 2.59 -6.12 -16.78
C GLN A 333 4.05 -5.75 -16.55
N LEU A 334 4.63 -6.18 -15.43
CA LEU A 334 6.04 -5.96 -15.14
C LEU A 334 6.96 -6.94 -15.90
N PHE A 335 6.44 -8.09 -16.36
CA PHE A 335 7.21 -9.19 -16.96
C PHE A 335 8.22 -8.77 -18.05
N PRO A 336 7.89 -7.88 -19.01
CA PRO A 336 8.83 -7.45 -20.04
C PRO A 336 10.09 -6.79 -19.48
N TYR A 337 9.96 -6.09 -18.35
CA TYR A 337 11.05 -5.35 -17.70
C TYR A 337 11.98 -6.26 -16.88
N PHE A 338 11.64 -7.54 -16.72
CA PHE A 338 12.54 -8.54 -16.14
C PHE A 338 13.56 -9.07 -17.15
N GLN A 339 13.31 -8.93 -18.47
CA GLN A 339 13.97 -9.73 -19.52
C GLN A 339 15.43 -9.38 -19.84
N GLY A 340 16.12 -8.63 -19.00
CA GLY A 340 17.52 -8.26 -19.25
C GLY A 340 18.60 -9.07 -18.52
N ILE A 341 18.30 -9.86 -17.47
CA ILE A 341 19.26 -9.88 -16.33
C ILE A 341 19.69 -11.24 -15.74
N ALA A 342 19.00 -12.37 -15.94
CA ALA A 342 19.40 -13.60 -15.22
C ALA A 342 20.17 -14.60 -16.10
N SER A 343 21.45 -14.84 -15.78
CA SER A 343 22.20 -15.96 -16.38
C SER A 343 21.47 -17.29 -16.14
N PRO A 344 21.52 -18.25 -17.08
CA PRO A 344 20.84 -19.54 -16.94
C PRO A 344 21.13 -20.28 -15.63
N ASP A 345 22.35 -20.09 -15.08
CA ASP A 345 22.77 -20.67 -13.81
C ASP A 345 22.05 -20.05 -12.61
N VAL A 346 21.86 -18.73 -12.61
CA VAL A 346 21.12 -18.01 -11.56
C VAL A 346 19.62 -18.35 -11.60
N LEU A 347 19.04 -18.55 -12.79
CA LEU A 347 17.66 -19.03 -12.93
C LEU A 347 17.49 -20.47 -12.42
N LYS A 348 18.50 -21.31 -12.63
CA LYS A 348 18.53 -22.68 -12.12
C LYS A 348 18.61 -22.72 -10.59
N ASP A 349 19.47 -21.89 -9.98
CA ASP A 349 19.59 -21.79 -8.53
C ASP A 349 18.32 -21.17 -7.90
N ALA A 350 17.71 -20.19 -8.56
CA ALA A 350 16.41 -19.65 -8.19
C ALA A 350 15.30 -20.71 -8.23
N GLY A 351 15.29 -21.59 -9.24
CA GLY A 351 14.34 -22.70 -9.33
C GLY A 351 14.50 -23.76 -8.22
N ILE A 352 15.74 -24.00 -7.75
CA ILE A 352 16.00 -24.87 -6.60
C ILE A 352 15.48 -24.22 -5.31
N LEU A 353 15.70 -22.92 -5.15
CA LEU A 353 15.18 -22.17 -4.01
C LEU A 353 13.65 -22.12 -4.04
N GLU A 354 13.05 -21.95 -5.22
CA GLU A 354 11.60 -21.96 -5.44
C GLU A 354 11.00 -23.29 -5.00
N ALA A 355 11.56 -24.40 -5.46
CA ALA A 355 11.11 -25.74 -5.08
C ALA A 355 11.25 -25.99 -3.57
N LEU A 356 12.34 -25.54 -2.96
CA LEU A 356 12.58 -25.67 -1.51
C LEU A 356 11.55 -24.88 -0.70
N LEU A 357 11.37 -23.60 -1.03
CA LEU A 357 10.48 -22.69 -0.33
C LEU A 357 9.01 -23.07 -0.52
N LEU A 358 8.60 -23.50 -1.72
CA LEU A 358 7.27 -24.03 -1.98
C LEU A 358 7.02 -25.29 -1.16
N THR A 359 7.98 -26.21 -1.14
CA THR A 359 7.89 -27.44 -0.33
C THR A 359 7.75 -27.12 1.16
N LEU A 360 8.56 -26.18 1.66
CA LEU A 360 8.44 -25.67 3.02
C LEU A 360 7.03 -25.12 3.24
N TYR A 361 6.60 -24.15 2.45
CA TYR A 361 5.29 -23.53 2.58
C TYR A 361 4.13 -24.56 2.63
N LEU A 362 4.11 -25.53 1.71
CA LEU A 362 3.11 -26.61 1.68
C LEU A 362 3.14 -27.50 2.93
N ILE A 363 4.33 -27.82 3.45
CA ILE A 363 4.49 -28.56 4.72
C ILE A 363 3.90 -27.75 5.88
N LEU A 364 4.13 -26.44 5.91
CA LEU A 364 3.68 -25.57 6.99
C LEU A 364 2.16 -25.42 6.98
N LEU A 365 1.57 -25.12 5.82
CA LEU A 365 0.12 -25.02 5.69
C LEU A 365 -0.60 -26.32 6.03
N LYS A 366 -0.10 -27.48 5.54
CA LYS A 366 -0.70 -28.78 5.86
C LYS A 366 -0.67 -29.08 7.35
N ARG A 367 0.40 -28.66 8.05
CA ARG A 367 0.52 -28.83 9.50
C ARG A 367 -0.43 -27.90 10.28
N ASP A 368 -0.60 -26.68 9.79
CA ASP A 368 -1.20 -25.60 10.56
C ASP A 368 -2.71 -25.42 10.26
N TYR A 369 -3.21 -25.78 9.08
CA TYR A 369 -4.62 -25.61 8.66
C TYR A 369 -5.40 -26.91 8.44
N GLY A 370 -4.80 -28.08 8.69
CA GLY A 370 -5.48 -29.39 8.54
C GLY A 370 -5.86 -29.74 7.09
N GLY A 371 -5.47 -28.90 6.13
CA GLY A 371 -5.75 -29.00 4.70
C GLY A 371 -5.12 -27.82 3.95
N LEU A 372 -4.95 -27.97 2.64
CA LEU A 372 -4.44 -26.93 1.75
C LEU A 372 -5.58 -26.49 0.84
N SER A 373 -5.99 -25.21 0.89
CA SER A 373 -6.89 -24.69 -0.13
C SER A 373 -6.12 -24.45 -1.43
N ALA A 374 -6.84 -24.44 -2.56
CA ALA A 374 -6.23 -24.12 -3.86
C ALA A 374 -5.66 -22.68 -3.87
N TYR A 375 -6.26 -21.77 -3.11
CA TYR A 375 -5.80 -20.40 -2.96
C TYR A 375 -4.43 -20.37 -2.30
N ASP A 376 -4.29 -21.06 -1.17
CA ASP A 376 -3.06 -21.02 -0.38
C ASP A 376 -1.89 -21.57 -1.20
N VAL A 377 -2.10 -22.68 -1.92
CA VAL A 377 -1.10 -23.28 -2.81
C VAL A 377 -0.68 -22.32 -3.92
N ALA A 378 -1.64 -21.68 -4.59
CA ALA A 378 -1.37 -20.74 -5.67
C ALA A 378 -0.62 -19.50 -5.17
N ASN A 379 -1.07 -18.92 -4.05
CA ASN A 379 -0.44 -17.76 -3.41
C ASN A 379 0.99 -18.09 -2.96
N GLY A 380 1.18 -19.26 -2.34
CA GLY A 380 2.48 -19.79 -1.94
C GLY A 380 3.48 -19.93 -3.08
N ALA A 381 3.04 -20.54 -4.19
CA ALA A 381 3.86 -20.70 -5.38
C ALA A 381 4.26 -19.34 -5.96
N LEU A 382 3.32 -18.41 -6.08
CA LEU A 382 3.59 -17.08 -6.62
C LEU A 382 4.51 -16.24 -5.73
N GLY A 383 4.28 -16.23 -4.41
CA GLY A 383 5.15 -15.52 -3.46
C GLY A 383 6.57 -16.06 -3.47
N THR A 384 6.71 -17.38 -3.53
CA THR A 384 8.00 -18.07 -3.61
C THR A 384 8.73 -17.77 -4.92
N ALA A 385 8.02 -17.79 -6.06
CA ALA A 385 8.57 -17.42 -7.36
C ALA A 385 9.04 -15.96 -7.37
N LEU A 386 8.25 -15.03 -6.81
CA LEU A 386 8.61 -13.62 -6.73
C LEU A 386 9.87 -13.39 -5.88
N LEU A 387 9.98 -14.07 -4.73
CA LEU A 387 11.18 -14.00 -3.89
C LEU A 387 12.41 -14.54 -4.63
N SER A 388 12.26 -15.66 -5.32
CA SER A 388 13.36 -16.27 -6.09
C SER A 388 13.82 -15.37 -7.22
N LEU A 389 12.88 -14.72 -7.93
CA LEU A 389 13.17 -13.69 -8.94
C LEU A 389 13.86 -12.48 -8.33
N THR A 390 13.42 -12.00 -7.16
CA THR A 390 14.05 -10.89 -6.44
C THR A 390 15.51 -11.20 -6.12
N LEU A 391 15.77 -12.38 -5.56
CA LEU A 391 17.12 -12.81 -5.21
C LEU A 391 17.98 -12.95 -6.48
N ALA A 392 17.47 -13.61 -7.52
CA ALA A 392 18.15 -13.75 -8.80
C ALA A 392 18.52 -12.41 -9.44
N TYR A 393 17.62 -11.43 -9.38
CA TYR A 393 17.78 -10.13 -10.00
C TYR A 393 18.85 -9.27 -9.32
N PHE A 394 18.87 -9.27 -7.98
CA PHE A 394 19.79 -8.39 -7.22
C PHE A 394 21.11 -9.06 -6.81
N TYR A 395 21.18 -10.40 -6.79
CA TYR A 395 22.38 -11.12 -6.34
C TYR A 395 23.66 -10.79 -7.13
N PRO A 396 23.66 -10.71 -8.47
CA PRO A 396 24.86 -10.35 -9.22
C PRO A 396 25.41 -8.96 -8.87
N SER A 397 24.51 -7.99 -8.69
CA SER A 397 24.83 -6.60 -8.32
C SER A 397 25.40 -6.48 -6.90
N LEU A 398 25.02 -7.39 -6.00
CA LEU A 398 25.57 -7.48 -4.64
C LEU A 398 26.96 -8.10 -4.63
N ARG A 399 27.20 -9.13 -5.46
CA ARG A 399 28.50 -9.81 -5.54
C ARG A 399 29.62 -8.89 -6.00
N THR A 400 29.34 -7.91 -6.88
CA THR A 400 30.35 -6.95 -7.33
C THR A 400 30.76 -5.92 -6.27
N LEU A 401 30.05 -5.86 -5.14
CA LEU A 401 30.26 -4.89 -4.07
C LEU A 401 31.06 -5.48 -2.88
N ILE A 402 31.14 -6.81 -2.80
CA ILE A 402 31.90 -7.59 -1.80
C ILE A 402 33.22 -8.02 -2.46
#